data_AF-A0A0L6TC71-F1
#
_entry.id   AF-A0A0L6TC71-F1
#
_cell.length_a   1.000
_cell.length_b   1.000
_cell.length_c   1.000
_cell.angle_alpha   90.00
_cell.angle_beta   90.00
_cell.angle_gamma   90.00
#
_symmetry.space_group_name_H-M   'P 1'
#
loop_
_entity.id
_entity.type
_entity.pdbx_description
1 polymer ?
#
loop_
_entity_poly.entity_id
_entity_poly.type
_entity_poly.pdbx_seq_one_letter_code
_entity_poly.pdbx_strand_id
1 'polypeptide(L)'
;MLRKDWGFDYTAHKLAEAASTKIAFHQERLDWWKAKRATVMSTIRSEGLEIDEKIALEYRHPKSRDWDRGAQVMVRNDLQKDLDECLEKLSHHTTQLQQYDGWQQVLAANPEARLKLDIEDWLFFFASN
;
A
#
# COMPACT_ATOMS: atom_id res chain seq x y z
N MET A 1 33.42 -7.86 15.55
CA MET A 1 32.89 -6.47 15.45
C MET A 1 31.45 -6.57 14.96
N LEU A 2 30.50 -5.97 15.68
CA LEU A 2 29.07 -6.11 15.35
C LEU A 2 28.70 -5.12 14.24
N ARG A 3 28.03 -5.59 13.18
CA ARG A 3 27.68 -4.78 11.99
C ARG A 3 26.79 -3.57 12.28
N LYS A 4 26.08 -3.60 13.42
CA LYS A 4 25.11 -2.60 13.88
C LYS A 4 25.74 -1.31 14.43
N ASP A 5 27.03 -1.33 14.74
CA ASP A 5 27.73 -0.14 15.25
C ASP A 5 28.45 0.64 14.13
N TRP A 6 28.27 0.21 12.88
CA TRP A 6 28.88 0.86 11.73
C TRP A 6 28.14 2.15 11.42
N GLY A 7 28.89 3.24 11.27
CA GLY A 7 28.34 4.53 10.89
C GLY A 7 29.08 5.12 9.70
N PHE A 8 28.33 5.67 8.76
CA PHE A 8 28.83 6.21 7.50
C PHE A 8 28.47 7.68 7.40
N ASP A 9 29.46 8.53 7.14
CA ASP A 9 29.25 9.97 7.03
C ASP A 9 28.77 10.34 5.62
N TYR A 10 27.63 11.00 5.55
CA TYR A 10 27.06 11.54 4.31
C TYR A 10 26.73 13.02 4.47
N THR A 11 26.74 13.76 3.37
CA THR A 11 26.17 15.11 3.33
C THR A 11 24.65 15.01 3.24
N ALA A 12 23.95 15.94 3.90
CA ALA A 12 22.50 16.03 3.81
C ALA A 12 22.03 16.21 2.36
N HIS A 13 22.81 16.93 1.53
CA HIS A 13 22.56 17.00 0.09
C HIS A 13 22.47 15.62 -0.57
N LYS A 14 23.40 14.69 -0.27
CA LYS A 14 23.38 13.34 -0.84
C LYS A 14 22.16 12.54 -0.39
N LEU A 15 21.74 12.73 0.85
CA LEU A 15 20.54 12.09 1.40
C LEU A 15 19.26 12.68 0.79
N ALA A 16 19.23 13.99 0.50
CA ALA A 16 18.13 14.63 -0.20
C ALA A 16 17.96 14.08 -1.63
N GLU A 17 19.05 13.84 -2.37
CA GLU A 17 19.00 13.18 -3.67
C GLU A 17 18.44 11.75 -3.58
N ALA A 18 18.86 11.00 -2.56
CA ALA A 18 18.37 9.65 -2.32
C ALA A 18 16.86 9.65 -2.00
N ALA A 19 16.43 10.55 -1.11
CA ALA A 19 15.01 10.75 -0.81
C ALA A 19 14.19 11.12 -2.06
N SER A 20 14.72 12.01 -2.91
CA SER A 20 14.07 12.36 -4.19
C SER A 20 13.90 11.15 -5.12
N THR A 21 14.87 10.23 -5.13
CA THR A 21 14.79 8.99 -5.92
C THR A 21 13.71 8.06 -5.38
N LYS A 22 13.59 7.95 -4.04
CA LYS A 22 12.52 7.19 -3.38
C LYS A 22 11.14 7.78 -3.65
N ILE A 23 11.01 9.12 -3.61
CA ILE A 23 9.77 9.83 -3.96
C ILE A 23 9.34 9.46 -5.38
N ALA A 24 10.25 9.56 -6.37
CA ALA A 24 9.94 9.23 -7.75
C ALA A 24 9.45 7.77 -7.91
N PHE A 25 10.12 6.81 -7.27
CA PHE A 25 9.70 5.42 -7.27
C PHE A 25 8.30 5.23 -6.66
N HIS A 26 8.05 5.80 -5.49
CA HIS A 26 6.75 5.63 -4.84
C HIS A 26 5.62 6.34 -5.58
N GLN A 27 5.91 7.45 -6.26
CA GLN A 27 4.95 8.13 -7.12
C GLN A 27 4.58 7.25 -8.32
N GLU A 28 5.56 6.67 -9.01
CA GLU A 28 5.33 5.73 -10.12
C GLU A 28 4.47 4.54 -9.67
N ARG A 29 4.81 3.94 -8.53
CA ARG A 29 4.04 2.82 -7.97
C ARG A 29 2.63 3.23 -7.57
N LEU A 30 2.47 4.39 -6.96
CA LEU A 30 1.15 4.91 -6.58
C LEU A 30 0.26 5.06 -7.81
N ASP A 31 0.79 5.60 -8.90
CA ASP A 31 0.03 5.79 -10.14
C ASP A 31 -0.30 4.47 -10.83
N TRP A 32 0.62 3.50 -10.80
CA TRP A 32 0.34 2.13 -11.25
C TRP A 32 -0.81 1.49 -10.45
N TRP A 33 -0.78 1.58 -9.11
CA TRP A 33 -1.81 1.01 -8.25
C TRP A 33 -3.16 1.73 -8.39
N LYS A 34 -3.18 3.04 -8.67
CA LYS A 34 -4.41 3.76 -9.00
C LYS A 34 -5.04 3.22 -10.29
N ALA A 35 -4.23 3.00 -11.32
CA ALA A 35 -4.69 2.43 -12.58
C ALA A 35 -5.21 1.00 -12.38
N LYS A 36 -4.47 0.16 -11.64
CA LYS A 36 -4.90 -1.20 -11.31
C LYS A 36 -6.23 -1.21 -10.53
N ARG A 37 -6.39 -0.34 -9.53
CA ARG A 37 -7.66 -0.18 -8.79
C ARG A 37 -8.81 0.19 -9.73
N ALA A 38 -8.59 1.10 -10.67
CA ALA A 38 -9.62 1.48 -11.64
C ALA A 38 -10.06 0.28 -12.50
N THR A 39 -9.10 -0.54 -12.95
CA THR A 39 -9.38 -1.79 -13.68
C THR A 39 -10.18 -2.77 -12.83
N VAL A 40 -9.74 -3.06 -11.59
CA VAL A 40 -10.44 -3.99 -10.68
C VAL A 40 -11.87 -3.51 -10.41
N MET A 41 -12.06 -2.21 -10.15
CA MET A 41 -13.39 -1.64 -9.95
C MET A 41 -14.28 -1.74 -11.21
N SER A 42 -13.70 -1.63 -12.41
CA SER A 42 -14.43 -1.84 -13.66
C SER A 42 -14.89 -3.29 -13.79
N THR A 43 -14.00 -4.25 -13.51
CA THR A 43 -14.33 -5.69 -13.53
C THR A 43 -15.39 -6.04 -12.49
N ILE A 44 -15.30 -5.47 -11.28
CA ILE A 44 -16.32 -5.67 -10.24
C ILE A 44 -17.70 -5.23 -10.74
N ARG A 45 -17.78 -4.08 -11.41
CA ARG A 45 -19.03 -3.53 -11.93
C ARG A 45 -19.60 -4.34 -13.11
N SER A 46 -18.74 -4.91 -13.95
CA SER A 46 -19.20 -5.65 -15.15
C SER A 46 -19.59 -7.09 -14.85
N GLU A 47 -18.82 -7.78 -14.00
CA GLU A 47 -18.94 -9.24 -13.84
C GLU A 47 -18.64 -9.73 -12.41
N GLY A 48 -18.35 -8.82 -11.48
CA GLY A 48 -17.86 -9.20 -10.16
C GLY A 48 -18.93 -9.43 -9.11
N LEU A 49 -20.22 -9.41 -9.46
CA LEU A 49 -21.31 -9.64 -8.53
C LEU A 49 -21.75 -11.11 -8.61
N GLU A 50 -21.57 -11.83 -7.50
CA GLU A 50 -22.08 -13.18 -7.29
C GLU A 50 -23.31 -13.13 -6.38
N ILE A 51 -24.25 -14.03 -6.62
CA ILE A 51 -25.41 -14.22 -5.74
C ILE A 51 -25.16 -15.47 -4.91
N ASP A 52 -25.03 -15.32 -3.61
CA ASP A 52 -24.99 -16.45 -2.68
C ASP A 52 -26.41 -16.81 -2.26
N GLU A 53 -26.87 -17.99 -2.70
CA GLU A 53 -28.18 -18.56 -2.35
C GLU A 53 -28.12 -19.52 -1.15
N LYS A 54 -26.98 -19.63 -0.44
CA LYS A 54 -26.82 -20.55 0.70
C LYS A 54 -27.52 -20.10 2.00
N ILE A 55 -28.83 -19.89 1.97
CA ILE A 55 -29.70 -20.03 3.16
C ILE A 55 -31.08 -20.53 2.71
N ALA A 56 -31.18 -21.77 2.21
CA ALA A 56 -32.50 -22.37 1.93
C ALA A 56 -32.64 -23.88 2.16
N LEU A 57 -31.54 -24.65 2.30
CA LEU A 57 -31.64 -26.12 2.24
C LEU A 57 -31.44 -26.89 3.54
N GLU A 58 -31.02 -26.27 4.66
CA GLU A 58 -30.65 -27.05 5.86
C GLU A 58 -31.59 -27.02 7.08
N TYR A 59 -32.72 -26.32 7.07
CA TYR A 59 -33.70 -26.45 8.17
C TYR A 59 -35.14 -26.59 7.69
N ARG A 60 -35.57 -27.85 7.47
CA ARG A 60 -36.98 -28.24 7.50
C ARG A 60 -37.50 -28.13 8.94
N HIS A 61 -37.80 -26.92 9.41
CA HIS A 61 -38.67 -26.71 10.57
C HIS A 61 -39.71 -25.62 10.25
N PRO A 62 -41.02 -25.94 10.27
CA PRO A 62 -42.06 -25.04 9.79
C PRO A 62 -42.60 -24.18 10.94
N LYS A 63 -41.80 -23.27 11.50
CA LYS A 63 -42.31 -22.16 12.34
C LYS A 63 -41.45 -20.90 12.19
N SER A 64 -42.04 -19.93 11.49
CA SER A 64 -41.84 -18.47 11.54
C SER A 64 -40.53 -17.85 11.01
N ARG A 65 -40.72 -17.06 9.94
CA ARG A 65 -40.20 -15.69 9.70
C ARG A 65 -38.78 -15.42 9.16
N ASP A 66 -37.95 -16.41 8.88
CA ASP A 66 -36.59 -16.17 8.35
C ASP A 66 -36.37 -16.65 6.88
N TRP A 67 -37.43 -16.99 6.15
CA TRP A 67 -37.34 -17.31 4.70
C TRP A 67 -37.02 -16.09 3.82
N ASP A 68 -37.09 -14.88 4.40
CA ASP A 68 -36.78 -13.60 3.77
C ASP A 68 -35.30 -13.21 3.86
N ARG A 69 -34.42 -14.09 4.38
CA ARG A 69 -32.97 -13.96 4.21
C ARG A 69 -32.60 -14.39 2.79
N GLY A 70 -33.13 -13.62 1.84
CA GLY A 70 -32.98 -13.81 0.42
C GLY A 70 -31.53 -13.69 -0.03
N ALA A 71 -31.29 -14.25 -1.20
CA ALA A 71 -30.10 -14.08 -2.03
C ALA A 71 -29.25 -12.85 -1.66
N GLN A 72 -28.03 -13.09 -1.17
CA GLN A 72 -27.08 -12.02 -0.87
C GLN A 72 -26.21 -11.77 -2.11
N VAL A 73 -26.18 -10.52 -2.58
CA VAL A 73 -25.22 -10.11 -3.61
C VAL A 73 -23.88 -9.85 -2.94
N MET A 74 -22.84 -10.55 -3.37
CA MET A 74 -21.46 -10.40 -2.89
C MET A 74 -20.53 -10.05 -4.06
N VAL A 75 -19.43 -9.38 -3.77
CA VAL A 75 -18.34 -9.26 -4.74
C VAL A 75 -17.57 -10.57 -4.74
N ARG A 76 -17.17 -11.06 -5.92
CA ARG A 76 -16.32 -12.25 -6.04
C ARG A 76 -15.10 -12.15 -5.13
N ASN A 77 -14.79 -13.24 -4.45
CA ASN A 77 -13.72 -13.28 -3.43
C ASN A 77 -12.32 -12.93 -3.99
N ASP A 78 -12.04 -13.26 -5.25
CA ASP A 78 -10.77 -12.89 -5.92
C ASP A 78 -10.69 -11.38 -6.17
N LEU A 79 -11.76 -10.79 -6.68
CA LEU A 79 -11.83 -9.34 -6.91
C LEU A 79 -11.82 -8.53 -5.61
N GLN A 80 -12.38 -9.08 -4.54
CA GLN A 80 -12.28 -8.47 -3.21
C GLN A 80 -10.82 -8.43 -2.73
N LYS A 81 -10.09 -9.55 -2.84
CA LYS A 81 -8.66 -9.61 -2.47
C LYS A 81 -7.82 -8.65 -3.30
N ASP A 82 -8.05 -8.61 -4.62
CA ASP A 82 -7.35 -7.69 -5.52
C ASP A 82 -7.62 -6.22 -5.13
N LEU A 83 -8.85 -5.90 -4.75
CA LEU A 83 -9.22 -4.55 -4.31
C LEU A 83 -8.55 -4.20 -2.97
N ASP A 84 -8.56 -5.12 -2.01
CA ASP A 84 -7.94 -4.92 -0.70
C ASP A 84 -6.42 -4.70 -0.85
N GLU A 85 -5.74 -5.49 -1.68
CA GLU A 85 -4.32 -5.29 -1.99
C GLU A 85 -4.08 -3.90 -2.62
N CYS A 86 -4.92 -3.48 -3.58
CA CYS A 86 -4.80 -2.15 -4.17
C CYS A 86 -4.90 -1.06 -3.10
N LEU A 87 -5.86 -1.16 -2.18
CA LEU A 87 -6.06 -0.16 -1.13
C LEU A 87 -4.88 -0.14 -0.14
N GLU A 88 -4.38 -1.31 0.25
CA GLU A 88 -3.19 -1.43 1.10
C GLU A 88 -1.98 -0.76 0.46
N LYS A 89 -1.70 -1.08 -0.82
CA LYS A 89 -0.54 -0.53 -1.54
C LYS A 89 -0.66 0.95 -1.82
N LEU A 90 -1.86 1.45 -2.10
CA LEU A 90 -2.10 2.89 -2.21
C LEU A 90 -1.81 3.61 -0.90
N SER A 91 -2.29 3.08 0.23
CA SER A 91 -2.03 3.65 1.56
C SER A 91 -0.54 3.64 1.90
N HIS A 92 0.13 2.51 1.66
CA HIS A 92 1.57 2.34 1.89
C HIS A 92 2.39 3.36 1.10
N HIS A 93 2.20 3.45 -0.23
CA HIS A 93 2.96 4.38 -1.07
C HIS A 93 2.63 5.85 -0.77
N THR A 94 1.39 6.18 -0.41
CA THR A 94 1.04 7.53 0.04
C THR A 94 1.80 7.92 1.30
N THR A 95 1.87 7.00 2.28
CA THR A 95 2.60 7.23 3.54
C THR A 95 4.10 7.39 3.29
N GLN A 96 4.70 6.53 2.45
CA GLN A 96 6.11 6.62 2.09
C GLN A 96 6.43 7.94 1.37
N LEU A 97 5.58 8.38 0.43
CA LEU A 97 5.75 9.67 -0.24
C LEU A 97 5.82 10.83 0.76
N GLN A 98 4.86 10.90 1.69
CA GLN A 98 4.86 11.95 2.72
C GLN A 98 6.10 11.90 3.60
N GLN A 99 6.56 10.69 3.96
CA GLN A 99 7.74 10.52 4.78
C GLN A 99 9.02 10.99 4.06
N TYR A 100 9.24 10.55 2.83
CA TYR A 100 10.42 10.97 2.06
C TYR A 100 10.36 12.43 1.65
N ASP A 101 9.19 12.99 1.39
CA ASP A 101 9.02 14.43 1.12
C ASP A 101 9.45 15.26 2.33
N GLY A 102 9.00 14.91 3.53
CA GLY A 102 9.44 15.57 4.76
C GLY A 102 10.96 15.49 4.95
N TRP A 103 11.56 14.32 4.72
CA TRP A 103 13.03 14.18 4.76
C TRP A 103 13.73 15.02 3.69
N GLN A 104 13.24 15.00 2.46
CA GLN A 104 13.80 15.77 1.35
C GLN A 104 13.80 17.26 1.69
N GLN A 105 12.71 17.79 2.23
CA GLN A 105 12.60 19.21 2.60
C GLN A 105 13.65 19.60 3.67
N VAL A 106 13.75 18.81 4.75
CA VAL A 106 14.70 19.10 5.85
C VAL A 106 16.15 19.01 5.37
N LEU A 107 16.47 17.98 4.59
CA LEU A 107 17.83 17.73 4.11
C LEU A 107 18.24 18.75 3.04
N ALA A 108 17.33 19.13 2.14
CA ALA A 108 17.57 20.14 1.12
C ALA A 108 17.72 21.55 1.73
N ALA A 109 17.05 21.85 2.84
CA ALA A 109 17.22 23.10 3.56
C ALA A 109 18.58 23.22 4.28
N ASN A 110 19.26 22.10 4.52
CA ASN A 110 20.52 22.05 5.27
C ASN A 110 21.62 21.27 4.51
N PRO A 111 21.93 21.61 3.25
CA PRO A 111 22.64 20.72 2.32
C PRO A 111 24.07 20.36 2.76
N GLU A 112 24.74 21.25 3.48
CA GLU A 112 26.13 21.09 3.94
C GLU A 112 26.24 20.30 5.25
N ALA A 113 25.14 20.03 5.93
CA ALA A 113 25.15 19.25 7.17
C ALA A 113 25.73 17.86 6.92
N ARG A 114 26.55 17.38 7.86
CA ARG A 114 27.09 16.01 7.83
C ARG A 114 26.35 15.16 8.83
N LEU A 115 25.78 14.07 8.33
CA LEU A 115 24.99 13.12 9.11
C LEU A 115 25.69 11.77 9.07
N LYS A 116 25.82 11.16 10.25
CA LYS A 116 26.37 9.82 10.41
C LYS A 116 25.22 8.84 10.43
N LEU A 117 25.12 8.02 9.39
CA LEU A 117 24.05 7.04 9.22
C LEU A 117 24.47 5.68 9.72
N ASP A 118 23.59 5.01 10.43
CA ASP A 118 23.73 3.57 10.68
C ASP A 118 23.22 2.73 9.49
N ILE A 119 23.14 1.40 9.68
CA ILE A 119 22.68 0.50 8.63
C ILE A 119 21.18 0.68 8.31
N GLU A 120 20.34 1.00 9.30
CA GLU A 120 18.90 1.16 9.10
C GLU A 120 18.62 2.44 8.32
N ASP A 121 19.29 3.53 8.71
CA ASP A 121 19.26 4.79 7.99
C ASP A 121 19.74 4.61 6.54
N TRP A 122 20.84 3.90 6.36
CA TRP A 122 21.38 3.65 5.02
C TRP A 122 20.40 2.86 4.17
N LEU A 123 19.78 1.80 4.71
CA LEU A 123 18.79 1.01 3.99
C LEU A 123 17.55 1.85 3.65
N PHE A 124 17.12 2.72 4.56
CA PHE A 124 16.00 3.61 4.34
C PHE A 124 16.23 4.52 3.11
N PHE A 125 17.38 5.16 2.99
CA PHE A 125 17.66 6.05 1.85
C PHE A 125 18.12 5.32 0.59
N PHE A 126 18.92 4.26 0.71
CA PHE A 126 19.70 3.72 -0.41
C PHE A 126 19.40 2.27 -0.79
N ALA A 127 18.61 1.52 -0.01
CA ALA A 127 18.26 0.16 -0.42
C ALA A 127 17.49 0.17 -1.75
N SER A 128 17.74 -0.82 -2.61
CA SER A 128 16.92 -1.02 -3.80
C SER A 128 15.48 -1.38 -3.39
N ASN A 129 14.50 -0.75 -4.05
CA ASN A 129 13.07 -1.05 -3.87
C ASN A 129 12.60 -2.18 -4.79
#